data_AF-A0A5C5VK56-F1
#
_entry.id   AF-A0A5C5VK56-F1
#
_cell.length_a   1.000
_cell.length_b   1.000
_cell.length_c   1.000
_cell.angle_alpha   90.00
_cell.angle_beta   90.00
_cell.angle_gamma   90.00
#
_symmetry.space_group_name_H-M   'P 1'
#
loop_
_entity.id
_entity.type
_entity.pdbx_description
1 polymer ?
#
loop_
_entity_poly.entity_id
_entity_poly.type
_entity_poly.pdbx_seq_one_letter_code
_entity_poly.pdbx_strand_id
1 'polypeptide(L)'
;MELLERDLRYLEDKVYTLQDVVEQKDSEINSIRRENQTLRKRLGLPDLNDDFQSYNDLPTTPEMLATGLQPVHAAPPLQAPTLDLGMALDAEEAEVIDRHVTAIHINPRLTGGYDFDKQPGDEGVMVVIEPRNRNGQYVDETGQLSIVVLDPQKEGKDAYVARWDFESYEAQEKMKRSLLGKGIHLQLPWPGGYPESETLVLFVRYETPDGRKIEQKKEIRVKLPLKISSRWTPAMQELQPRMTQAPRVNVPSTLDLSPEEASATPAARTATAPEWKPYR
;
A
#
# COMPACT_ATOMS: atom_id res chain seq x y z
N MET A 1 9.07 -14.81 39.04
CA MET A 1 8.83 -16.06 38.28
C MET A 1 7.57 -15.95 37.43
N GLU A 2 6.45 -15.46 37.95
CA GLU A 2 5.18 -15.26 37.20
C GLU A 2 5.28 -14.48 35.87
N LEU A 3 6.13 -13.44 35.79
CA LEU A 3 6.25 -12.63 34.56
C LEU A 3 6.88 -13.41 33.40
N LEU A 4 7.88 -14.25 33.69
CA LEU A 4 8.55 -15.08 32.68
C LEU A 4 7.63 -16.20 32.18
N GLU A 5 6.79 -16.75 33.06
CA GLU A 5 5.81 -17.78 32.69
C GLU A 5 4.71 -17.21 31.79
N ARG A 6 4.31 -15.95 32.01
CA ARG A 6 3.33 -15.27 31.15
C ARG A 6 3.89 -14.98 29.76
N ASP A 7 5.14 -14.52 29.70
CA ASP A 7 5.80 -14.23 28.43
C ASP A 7 6.11 -15.52 27.64
N LEU A 8 6.43 -16.62 28.33
CA LEU A 8 6.60 -17.94 27.70
C LEU A 8 5.31 -18.44 27.05
N ARG A 9 4.17 -18.36 27.77
CA ARG A 9 2.87 -18.76 27.21
C ARG A 9 2.45 -17.91 26.01
N TYR A 10 2.71 -16.60 26.07
CA TYR A 10 2.44 -15.71 24.94
C TYR A 10 3.30 -16.07 23.71
N LEU A 11 4.56 -16.44 23.92
CA LEU A 11 5.45 -16.89 22.86
C LEU A 11 5.01 -18.24 22.29
N GLU A 12 4.61 -19.19 23.13
CA GLU A 12 4.06 -20.48 22.70
C GLU A 12 2.82 -20.30 21.82
N ASP A 13 1.85 -19.48 22.25
CA ASP A 13 0.66 -19.16 21.46
C ASP A 13 1.03 -18.50 20.11
N LYS A 14 2.06 -17.66 20.10
CA LYS A 14 2.56 -17.02 18.88
C LYS A 14 3.22 -18.03 17.93
N VAL A 15 3.92 -19.03 18.45
CA VAL A 15 4.50 -20.10 17.61
C VAL A 15 3.40 -20.92 16.95
N TYR A 16 2.36 -21.30 17.70
CA TYR A 16 1.24 -22.07 17.14
C TYR A 16 0.47 -21.30 16.06
N THR A 17 0.20 -20.01 16.29
CA THR A 17 -0.48 -19.18 15.27
C THR A 17 0.37 -18.99 14.01
N LEU A 18 1.69 -18.87 14.15
CA LEU A 18 2.58 -18.79 13.00
C LEU A 18 2.65 -20.12 12.23
N GLN A 19 2.62 -21.27 12.91
CA GLN A 19 2.58 -22.58 12.26
C GLN A 19 1.33 -22.74 11.39
N ASP A 20 0.16 -22.36 11.90
CA ASP A 20 -1.11 -22.42 11.15
C ASP A 20 -1.06 -21.54 9.88
N VAL A 21 -0.49 -20.33 10.00
CA VAL A 21 -0.28 -19.45 8.84
C VAL A 21 0.66 -20.06 7.82
N VAL A 22 1.75 -20.71 8.25
CA VAL A 22 2.68 -21.41 7.33
C VAL A 22 1.96 -22.54 6.61
N GLU A 23 1.23 -23.40 7.31
CA GLU A 23 0.48 -24.52 6.72
C GLU A 23 -0.59 -24.04 5.72
N GLN A 24 -1.28 -22.94 6.05
CA GLN A 24 -2.24 -22.32 5.15
C GLN A 24 -1.57 -21.83 3.86
N LYS A 25 -0.43 -21.16 3.99
CA LYS A 25 0.32 -20.62 2.84
C LYS A 25 0.91 -21.73 1.97
N ASP A 26 1.42 -22.80 2.57
CA ASP A 26 1.91 -23.97 1.83
C ASP A 26 0.78 -24.65 1.06
N SER A 27 -0.41 -24.74 1.65
CA SER A 27 -1.60 -25.27 0.98
C SER A 27 -2.01 -24.40 -0.23
N GLU A 28 -1.95 -23.07 -0.08
CA GLU A 28 -2.25 -22.10 -1.14
C GLU A 28 -1.22 -22.21 -2.28
N ILE A 29 0.07 -22.26 -1.97
CA ILE A 29 1.15 -22.46 -2.94
C ILE A 29 0.96 -23.77 -3.71
N ASN A 30 0.67 -24.86 -2.99
CA ASN A 30 0.46 -26.17 -3.61
C ASN A 30 -0.80 -26.21 -4.49
N SER A 31 -1.83 -25.43 -4.17
CA SER A 31 -3.01 -25.26 -5.02
C SER A 31 -2.66 -24.54 -6.32
N ILE A 32 -2.01 -23.37 -6.19
CA ILE A 32 -1.60 -22.53 -7.33
C ILE A 32 -0.61 -23.28 -8.24
N ARG A 33 0.30 -24.07 -7.65
CA ARG A 33 1.26 -24.87 -8.41
C ARG A 33 0.56 -25.95 -9.23
N ARG A 34 -0.43 -26.64 -8.65
CA ARG A 34 -1.25 -27.65 -9.35
C ARG A 34 -2.09 -27.03 -10.47
N GLU A 35 -2.66 -25.86 -10.24
CA GLU A 35 -3.39 -25.12 -11.26
C GLU A 35 -2.48 -24.70 -12.41
N ASN A 36 -1.31 -24.12 -12.11
CA ASN A 36 -0.30 -23.78 -13.11
C ASN A 36 0.16 -25.00 -13.92
N GLN A 37 0.39 -26.14 -13.26
CA GLN A 37 0.73 -27.38 -13.94
C GLN A 37 -0.38 -27.84 -14.90
N THR A 38 -1.63 -27.71 -14.47
CA THR A 38 -2.81 -28.07 -15.28
C THR A 38 -2.95 -27.14 -16.48
N LEU A 39 -2.76 -25.83 -16.29
CA LEU A 39 -2.79 -24.83 -17.36
C LEU A 39 -1.66 -25.07 -18.36
N ARG A 40 -0.44 -25.37 -17.89
CA ARG A 40 0.71 -25.69 -18.74
C ARG A 40 0.47 -26.94 -19.59
N LYS A 41 -0.13 -27.99 -19.02
CA LYS A 41 -0.57 -29.18 -19.78
C LYS A 41 -1.60 -28.84 -20.85
N ARG A 42 -2.58 -27.99 -20.55
CA ARG A 42 -3.57 -27.51 -21.54
C ARG A 42 -2.93 -26.68 -22.67
N LEU A 43 -1.86 -25.97 -22.36
CA LEU A 43 -1.09 -25.13 -23.30
C LEU A 43 0.01 -25.89 -24.06
N GLY A 44 0.20 -27.19 -23.81
CA GLY A 44 1.24 -28.01 -24.48
C GLY A 44 2.68 -27.62 -24.10
N LEU A 45 2.87 -26.95 -22.95
CA LEU A 45 4.17 -26.50 -22.45
C LEU A 45 4.82 -27.60 -21.57
N PRO A 46 6.15 -27.80 -21.65
CA PRO A 46 6.86 -28.80 -20.85
C PRO A 46 6.79 -28.51 -19.34
N ASP A 47 6.74 -29.58 -18.54
CA ASP A 47 6.70 -29.49 -17.08
C ASP A 47 8.07 -29.06 -16.53
N LEU A 48 8.12 -28.09 -15.62
CA LEU A 48 9.39 -27.52 -15.13
C LEU A 48 10.09 -28.38 -14.06
N ASN A 49 9.52 -29.53 -13.70
CA ASN A 49 10.05 -30.41 -12.67
C ASN A 49 10.95 -31.55 -13.21
N ASP A 50 11.06 -31.74 -14.52
CA ASP A 50 11.86 -32.85 -15.09
C ASP A 50 13.37 -32.53 -15.27
N ASP A 51 13.79 -31.27 -15.16
CA ASP A 51 15.18 -30.88 -15.52
C ASP A 51 16.18 -30.79 -14.36
N PHE A 52 15.80 -31.11 -13.11
CA PHE A 52 16.69 -31.00 -11.94
C PHE A 52 17.15 -32.33 -11.31
N GLN A 53 16.92 -33.48 -11.96
CA GLN A 53 17.47 -34.78 -11.51
C GLN A 53 18.46 -35.44 -12.47
N SER A 54 18.76 -34.85 -13.63
CA SER A 54 19.63 -35.46 -14.65
C SER A 54 20.96 -34.71 -14.85
N TYR A 55 21.61 -34.32 -13.75
CA TYR A 55 22.98 -33.76 -13.78
C TYR A 55 24.00 -34.57 -12.95
N ASN A 56 23.59 -35.70 -12.37
CA ASN A 56 24.47 -36.55 -11.55
C ASN A 56 24.97 -37.83 -12.22
N ASP A 57 24.57 -38.13 -13.46
CA ASP A 57 25.09 -39.28 -14.21
C ASP A 57 25.75 -38.84 -15.52
N LEU A 58 27.00 -38.39 -15.42
CA LEU A 58 27.92 -38.35 -16.55
C LEU A 58 29.09 -39.31 -16.26
N PRO A 59 29.22 -40.42 -17.01
CA PRO A 59 30.36 -41.31 -16.86
C PRO A 59 31.63 -40.61 -17.32
N THR A 60 32.65 -40.68 -16.48
CA THR A 60 34.01 -40.23 -16.75
C THR A 60 34.70 -41.26 -17.66
N THR A 61 34.92 -40.96 -18.94
CA THR A 61 36.17 -41.19 -19.72
C THR A 61 35.95 -41.04 -21.25
N PRO A 62 37.03 -40.76 -22.01
CA PRO A 62 36.97 -40.23 -23.37
C PRO A 62 37.18 -41.29 -24.45
N GLU A 63 36.46 -41.22 -25.58
CA GLU A 63 36.98 -41.55 -26.91
C GLU A 63 35.96 -41.25 -28.03
N MET A 64 36.39 -40.38 -28.95
CA MET A 64 36.32 -40.52 -30.42
C MET A 64 34.98 -40.94 -31.07
N LEU A 65 34.35 -40.05 -31.85
CA LEU A 65 34.51 -39.98 -33.31
C LEU A 65 33.69 -38.82 -33.91
N ALA A 66 34.26 -38.25 -34.97
CA ALA A 66 33.78 -37.08 -35.70
C ALA A 66 32.46 -37.29 -36.42
N THR A 67 31.62 -36.26 -36.49
CA THR A 67 31.01 -35.79 -37.75
C THR A 67 30.64 -34.32 -37.58
N GLY A 68 31.09 -33.48 -38.50
CA GLY A 68 31.03 -32.03 -38.40
C GLY A 68 29.63 -31.45 -38.54
N LEU A 69 29.35 -30.45 -37.70
CA LEU A 69 28.41 -29.36 -37.96
C LEU A 69 29.06 -28.08 -37.44
N GLN A 70 29.16 -27.08 -38.31
CA GLN A 70 29.70 -25.76 -37.98
C GLN A 70 28.82 -25.08 -36.92
N PRO A 71 29.39 -24.31 -35.97
CA PRO A 71 28.60 -23.61 -34.98
C PRO A 71 27.89 -22.42 -35.64
N VAL A 72 26.59 -22.58 -35.88
CA VAL A 72 25.67 -21.47 -36.17
C VAL A 72 25.54 -20.60 -34.91
N HIS A 73 25.90 -19.32 -35.07
CA HIS A 73 25.60 -18.17 -34.22
C HIS A 73 25.33 -18.43 -32.73
N ALA A 74 26.32 -18.10 -31.89
CA ALA A 74 26.13 -17.95 -30.46
C ALA A 74 24.98 -16.98 -30.18
N ALA A 75 23.86 -17.50 -29.68
CA ALA A 75 22.82 -16.67 -29.09
C ALA A 75 23.44 -15.87 -27.93
N PRO A 76 23.08 -14.59 -27.73
CA PRO A 76 23.49 -13.86 -26.54
C PRO A 76 23.01 -14.66 -25.31
N PRO A 77 23.84 -14.77 -24.25
CA PRO A 77 23.43 -15.51 -23.06
C PRO A 77 22.15 -14.86 -22.52
N LEU A 78 21.08 -15.66 -22.47
CA LEU A 78 19.84 -15.28 -21.81
C LEU A 78 20.18 -14.99 -20.35
N GLN A 79 20.19 -13.72 -19.97
CA GLN A 79 20.21 -13.34 -18.56
C GLN A 79 18.89 -13.82 -17.97
N ALA A 80 18.96 -14.78 -17.04
CA ALA A 80 17.80 -15.19 -16.27
C ALA A 80 17.22 -13.95 -15.57
N PRO A 81 15.90 -13.72 -15.63
CA PRO A 81 15.28 -12.68 -14.81
C PRO A 81 15.52 -13.04 -13.35
N THR A 82 16.25 -12.19 -12.63
CA THR A 82 16.41 -12.32 -11.19
C THR A 82 15.05 -12.06 -10.54
N LEU A 83 14.34 -13.14 -10.22
CA LEU A 83 13.15 -13.09 -9.38
C LEU A 83 13.59 -12.79 -7.96
N ASP A 84 13.46 -11.52 -7.56
CA ASP A 84 13.62 -11.06 -6.17
C ASP A 84 12.43 -11.56 -5.33
N LEU A 85 12.41 -12.86 -5.03
CA LEU A 85 11.65 -13.43 -3.94
C LEU A 85 12.46 -13.09 -2.67
N GLY A 86 11.94 -12.20 -1.83
CA GLY A 86 12.57 -11.75 -0.58
C GLY A 86 12.69 -12.83 0.50
N MET A 87 13.14 -14.04 0.13
CA MET A 87 13.59 -15.11 1.00
C MET A 87 15.11 -15.20 0.90
N ALA A 88 15.80 -14.16 1.35
CA ALA A 88 17.18 -14.31 1.78
C ALA A 88 17.14 -14.76 3.25
N LEU A 89 17.07 -16.08 3.46
CA LEU A 89 17.53 -16.66 4.72
C LEU A 89 19.05 -16.46 4.74
N ASP A 90 19.50 -15.44 5.47
CA ASP A 90 20.90 -15.17 5.81
C ASP A 90 21.91 -15.53 4.70
N ALA A 91 21.79 -14.87 3.55
CA ALA A 91 22.99 -14.62 2.75
C ALA A 91 23.88 -13.76 3.64
N GLU A 92 25.04 -14.28 4.05
CA GLU A 92 26.00 -13.59 4.93
C GLU A 92 25.91 -12.08 4.74
N GLU A 93 25.30 -11.36 5.69
CA GLU A 93 25.29 -9.90 5.68
C GLU A 93 26.77 -9.51 5.84
N ALA A 94 27.44 -9.32 4.70
CA ALA A 94 28.82 -8.88 4.65
C ALA A 94 28.95 -7.70 5.62
N GLU A 95 29.89 -7.82 6.56
CA GLU A 95 30.00 -6.88 7.67
C GLU A 95 29.93 -5.44 7.16
N VAL A 96 28.94 -4.69 7.64
CA VAL A 96 28.73 -3.30 7.22
C VAL A 96 29.77 -2.45 7.93
N ILE A 97 30.93 -2.28 7.29
CA ILE A 97 32.05 -1.48 7.80
C ILE A 97 31.71 0.02 7.71
N ASP A 98 31.20 0.47 6.56
CA ASP A 98 30.77 1.85 6.36
C ASP A 98 29.31 2.01 6.80
N ARG A 99 29.12 2.69 7.95
CA ARG A 99 27.80 2.99 8.51
C ARG A 99 27.31 4.38 8.14
N HIS A 100 27.99 5.12 7.28
CA HIS A 100 27.51 6.44 6.89
C HIS A 100 26.39 6.32 5.87
N VAL A 101 25.22 6.85 6.21
CA VAL A 101 24.11 6.94 5.26
C VAL A 101 24.46 7.92 4.15
N THR A 102 24.43 7.46 2.89
CA THR A 102 24.65 8.30 1.70
C THR A 102 23.46 8.32 0.76
N ALA A 103 22.56 7.35 0.87
CA ALA A 103 21.33 7.27 0.11
C ALA A 103 20.19 6.76 1.00
N ILE A 104 18.96 7.05 0.59
CA ILE A 104 17.76 6.40 1.13
C ILE A 104 17.06 5.67 0.00
N HIS A 105 16.47 4.52 0.31
CA HIS A 105 15.64 3.77 -0.63
C HIS A 105 14.24 3.64 -0.06
N ILE A 106 13.22 4.03 -0.83
CA ILE A 106 11.82 3.84 -0.45
C ILE A 106 11.41 2.45 -0.95
N ASN A 107 11.12 1.53 -0.03
CA ASN A 107 10.79 0.15 -0.39
C ASN A 107 9.51 0.13 -1.26
N PRO A 108 9.58 -0.37 -2.50
CA PRO A 108 8.47 -0.25 -3.43
C PRO A 108 7.26 -1.11 -3.03
N ARG A 109 7.50 -2.25 -2.37
CA ARG A 109 6.49 -3.25 -2.01
C ARG A 109 5.74 -2.91 -0.73
N LEU A 110 6.44 -2.33 0.24
CA LEU A 110 5.86 -2.01 1.54
C LEU A 110 5.32 -0.57 1.64
N THR A 111 5.66 0.29 0.68
CA THR A 111 5.23 1.69 0.70
C THR A 111 4.03 1.93 -0.21
N GLY A 112 2.90 2.34 0.35
CA GLY A 112 1.64 2.60 -0.35
C GLY A 112 0.51 2.90 0.63
N GLY A 113 -0.73 3.01 0.12
CA GLY A 113 -1.90 3.15 0.98
C GLY A 113 -2.00 2.04 2.03
N TYR A 114 -2.47 2.41 3.22
CA TYR A 114 -2.55 1.53 4.37
C TYR A 114 -3.89 1.66 5.06
N ASP A 115 -4.57 0.52 5.14
CA ASP A 115 -5.84 0.30 5.80
C ASP A 115 -5.59 -0.09 7.27
N PHE A 116 -6.04 0.77 8.18
CA PHE A 116 -5.84 0.62 9.63
C PHE A 116 -6.98 -0.14 10.29
N ASP A 117 -8.20 -0.03 9.76
CA ASP A 117 -9.42 -0.50 10.42
C ASP A 117 -10.09 -1.69 9.70
N LYS A 118 -9.49 -2.14 8.59
CA LYS A 118 -9.96 -3.21 7.70
C LYS A 118 -11.25 -2.88 6.96
N GLN A 119 -11.59 -1.60 6.83
CA GLN A 119 -12.75 -1.14 6.07
C GLN A 119 -12.36 -0.72 4.65
N PRO A 120 -13.34 -0.57 3.73
CA PRO A 120 -13.04 -0.08 2.39
C PRO A 120 -12.48 1.34 2.41
N GLY A 121 -11.19 1.46 2.14
CA GLY A 121 -10.45 2.71 2.11
C GLY A 121 -9.04 2.48 2.66
N ASP A 122 -8.13 3.40 2.39
CA ASP A 122 -6.85 3.46 3.08
C ASP A 122 -6.84 4.73 3.95
N GLU A 123 -6.90 4.59 5.28
CA GLU A 123 -6.95 5.73 6.23
C GLU A 123 -5.57 6.39 6.42
N GLY A 124 -4.54 5.86 5.79
CA GLY A 124 -3.23 6.50 5.71
C GLY A 124 -2.31 5.87 4.69
N VAL A 125 -1.01 6.06 4.93
CA VAL A 125 0.07 5.50 4.11
C VAL A 125 1.05 4.75 5.00
N MET A 126 1.47 3.57 4.56
CA MET A 126 2.65 2.90 5.09
C MET A 126 3.85 3.39 4.29
N VAL A 127 4.91 3.80 4.98
CA VAL A 127 6.17 4.22 4.37
C VAL A 127 7.30 3.41 5.00
N VAL A 128 8.08 2.75 4.15
CA VAL A 128 9.28 2.01 4.58
C VAL A 128 10.51 2.59 3.88
N ILE A 129 11.43 3.12 4.69
CA ILE A 129 12.66 3.78 4.24
C ILE A 129 13.85 2.94 4.66
N GLU A 130 14.72 2.62 3.72
CA GLU A 130 15.97 1.89 3.92
C GLU A 130 17.15 2.87 3.79
N PRO A 131 17.79 3.28 4.89
CA PRO A 131 19.05 4.01 4.81
C PRO A 131 20.14 3.10 4.22
N ARG A 132 20.95 3.65 3.30
CA ARG A 132 22.01 2.90 2.62
C ARG A 132 23.32 3.67 2.60
N ASN A 133 24.43 2.95 2.74
CA ASN A 133 25.77 3.49 2.57
C ASN A 133 26.15 3.64 1.08
N ARG A 134 27.38 4.08 0.83
CA ARG A 134 27.88 4.32 -0.53
C ARG A 134 27.91 3.06 -1.39
N ASN A 135 28.04 1.90 -0.77
CA ASN A 135 28.06 0.59 -1.43
C ASN A 135 26.64 0.04 -1.67
N GLY A 136 25.59 0.80 -1.30
CA GLY A 136 24.20 0.36 -1.39
C GLY A 136 23.81 -0.66 -0.31
N GLN A 137 24.67 -0.90 0.67
CA GLN A 137 24.36 -1.76 1.81
C GLN A 137 23.44 -1.02 2.78
N TYR A 138 22.52 -1.76 3.39
CA TYR A 138 21.64 -1.23 4.42
C TYR A 138 22.43 -0.82 5.66
N VAL A 139 22.03 0.31 6.25
CA VAL A 139 22.59 0.85 7.49
C VAL A 139 21.44 1.11 8.47
N ASP A 140 21.62 0.72 9.73
CA ASP A 140 20.66 0.93 10.82
C ASP A 140 20.92 2.22 11.63
N GLU A 141 21.48 3.23 10.98
CA GLU A 141 21.63 4.58 11.52
C GLU A 141 20.45 5.43 11.05
N THR A 142 19.82 6.16 11.97
CA THR A 142 18.71 7.07 11.68
C THR A 142 19.11 8.54 11.77
N GLY A 143 18.32 9.37 11.11
CA GLY A 143 18.44 10.80 11.04
C GLY A 143 17.05 11.43 11.12
N GLN A 144 16.97 12.75 11.05
CA GLN A 144 15.67 13.42 11.02
C GLN A 144 14.97 13.12 9.70
N LEU A 145 13.66 12.95 9.75
CA LEU A 145 12.85 12.57 8.60
C LEU A 145 11.71 13.58 8.43
N SER A 146 11.57 14.11 7.22
CA SER A 146 10.39 14.86 6.81
C SER A 146 9.72 14.14 5.65
N ILE A 147 8.44 13.87 5.78
CA ILE A 147 7.63 13.19 4.77
C ILE A 147 6.53 14.16 4.35
N VAL A 148 6.38 14.35 3.05
CA VAL A 148 5.32 15.18 2.46
C VAL A 148 4.61 14.37 1.39
N VAL A 149 3.28 14.42 1.40
CA VAL A 149 2.46 13.81 0.35
C VAL A 149 1.73 14.92 -0.39
N LEU A 150 1.82 14.89 -1.72
CA LEU A 150 1.17 15.83 -2.62
C LEU A 150 0.22 15.11 -3.58
N ASP A 151 -0.88 15.78 -3.92
CA ASP A 151 -1.77 15.40 -5.01
C ASP A 151 -1.27 16.05 -6.32
N PRO A 152 -0.78 15.26 -7.30
CA PRO A 152 -0.26 15.78 -8.56
C PRO A 152 -1.35 16.34 -9.49
N GLN A 153 -2.64 16.10 -9.22
CA GLN A 153 -3.76 16.62 -10.01
C GLN A 153 -4.20 18.03 -9.54
N LYS A 154 -3.59 18.53 -8.47
CA LYS A 154 -3.89 19.85 -7.88
C LYS A 154 -2.64 20.73 -7.90
N GLU A 155 -2.84 22.03 -7.71
CA GLU A 155 -1.76 23.02 -7.72
C GLU A 155 -1.72 23.83 -6.43
N GLY A 156 -0.56 24.43 -6.15
CA GLY A 156 -0.36 25.32 -5.03
C GLY A 156 -0.65 24.65 -3.67
N LYS A 157 -1.46 25.32 -2.85
CA LYS A 157 -1.80 24.85 -1.50
C LYS A 157 -2.71 23.61 -1.52
N ASP A 158 -3.54 23.47 -2.54
CA ASP A 158 -4.50 22.37 -2.62
C ASP A 158 -3.84 21.05 -3.02
N ALA A 159 -2.64 21.11 -3.60
CA ALA A 159 -1.80 19.94 -3.82
C ALA A 159 -1.31 19.31 -2.51
N TYR A 160 -1.32 20.04 -1.40
CA TYR A 160 -0.77 19.53 -0.15
C TYR A 160 -1.76 18.62 0.58
N VAL A 161 -1.42 17.33 0.67
CA VAL A 161 -2.25 16.33 1.38
C VAL A 161 -1.87 16.28 2.85
N ALA A 162 -0.58 16.06 3.13
CA ALA A 162 -0.11 15.86 4.50
C ALA A 162 1.40 16.03 4.63
N ARG A 163 1.85 16.24 5.87
CA ARG A 163 3.26 16.21 6.26
C ARG A 163 3.43 15.65 7.66
N TRP A 164 4.53 14.92 7.80
CA TRP A 164 5.01 14.42 9.07
C TRP A 164 6.49 14.76 9.19
N ASP A 165 6.91 15.15 10.37
CA ASP A 165 8.30 15.35 10.72
C ASP A 165 8.61 14.43 11.91
N PHE A 166 9.76 13.78 11.87
CA PHE A 166 10.25 12.85 12.89
C PHE A 166 11.67 13.24 13.27
N GLU A 167 11.94 13.25 14.56
CA GLU A 167 13.30 13.33 15.06
C GLU A 167 14.03 12.00 14.89
N SER A 168 15.37 12.03 14.95
CA SER A 168 16.19 10.83 14.73
C SER A 168 15.88 9.70 15.71
N TYR A 169 15.55 10.02 16.96
CA TYR A 169 15.19 9.03 17.97
C TYR A 169 13.83 8.37 17.69
N GLU A 170 12.84 9.13 17.21
CA GLU A 170 11.53 8.59 16.84
C GLU A 170 11.67 7.67 15.62
N ALA A 171 12.48 8.09 14.64
CA ALA A 171 12.82 7.25 13.49
C ALA A 171 13.51 5.94 13.92
N GLN A 172 14.39 5.99 14.92
CA GLN A 172 15.07 4.82 15.47
C GLN A 172 14.09 3.83 16.10
N GLU A 173 13.09 4.31 16.85
CA GLU A 173 12.05 3.44 17.43
C GLU A 173 11.20 2.72 16.38
N LYS A 174 11.12 3.30 15.17
CA LYS A 174 10.39 2.72 14.03
C LYS A 174 11.28 1.85 13.15
N MET A 175 12.58 1.77 13.44
CA MET A 175 13.51 0.88 12.77
C MET A 175 13.17 -0.58 13.06
N LYS A 176 13.03 -1.39 12.02
CA LYS A 176 12.74 -2.82 12.13
C LYS A 176 13.62 -3.60 11.17
N ARG A 177 14.02 -4.80 11.59
CA ARG A 177 14.55 -5.85 10.73
C ARG A 177 13.57 -7.01 10.80
N SER A 178 12.80 -7.22 9.73
CA SER A 178 11.75 -8.24 9.68
C SER A 178 11.83 -9.05 8.38
N LEU A 179 11.17 -10.20 8.34
CA LEU A 179 11.06 -11.01 7.12
C LEU A 179 10.40 -10.26 5.95
N LEU A 180 9.57 -9.26 6.25
CA LEU A 180 8.91 -8.44 5.22
C LEU A 180 9.84 -7.39 4.63
N GLY A 181 10.91 -7.03 5.34
CA GLY A 181 11.86 -6.00 4.97
C GLY A 181 12.57 -5.41 6.19
N LYS A 182 13.68 -4.73 5.92
CA LYS A 182 14.44 -3.92 6.89
C LYS A 182 14.25 -2.44 6.59
N GLY A 183 14.29 -1.58 7.60
CA GLY A 183 14.12 -0.14 7.43
C GLY A 183 13.29 0.51 8.52
N ILE A 184 12.95 1.78 8.29
CA ILE A 184 12.14 2.61 9.17
C ILE A 184 10.69 2.45 8.73
N HIS A 185 9.85 1.81 9.56
CA HIS A 185 8.45 1.51 9.24
C HIS A 185 7.51 2.55 9.85
N LEU A 186 6.92 3.38 9.01
CA LEU A 186 6.06 4.48 9.41
C LEU A 186 4.63 4.24 8.96
N GLN A 187 3.73 4.19 9.92
CA GLN A 187 2.29 4.17 9.69
C GLN A 187 1.77 5.60 9.87
N LEU A 188 1.32 6.21 8.78
CA LEU A 188 1.03 7.64 8.72
C LEU A 188 -0.45 7.86 8.40
N PRO A 189 -1.32 8.00 9.42
CA PRO A 189 -2.74 8.27 9.19
C PRO A 189 -2.94 9.66 8.58
N TRP A 190 -3.92 9.81 7.68
CA TRP A 190 -4.21 11.10 7.06
C TRP A 190 -4.75 12.11 8.09
N PRO A 191 -4.12 13.29 8.26
CA PRO A 191 -4.56 14.26 9.26
C PRO A 191 -5.87 14.95 8.91
N GLY A 192 -6.18 15.09 7.61
CA GLY A 192 -7.38 15.75 7.08
C GLY A 192 -8.48 14.79 6.60
N GLY A 193 -8.34 13.48 6.87
CA GLY A 193 -9.15 12.45 6.23
C GLY A 193 -8.63 12.08 4.84
N TYR A 194 -9.43 11.32 4.09
CA TYR A 194 -9.00 10.76 2.81
C TYR A 194 -8.56 11.82 1.79
N PRO A 195 -7.50 11.55 1.01
CA PRO A 195 -7.16 12.37 -0.13
C PRO A 195 -8.28 12.33 -1.19
N GLU A 196 -8.28 13.30 -2.10
CA GLU A 196 -9.27 13.34 -3.19
C GLU A 196 -8.89 12.46 -4.39
N SER A 197 -7.59 12.22 -4.57
CA SER A 197 -7.03 11.44 -5.66
C SER A 197 -6.41 10.14 -5.13
N GLU A 198 -6.54 9.06 -5.90
CA GLU A 198 -5.93 7.76 -5.60
C GLU A 198 -4.43 7.72 -5.87
N THR A 199 -3.94 8.57 -6.78
CA THR A 199 -2.52 8.62 -7.16
C THR A 199 -1.90 9.86 -6.55
N LEU A 200 -0.90 9.68 -5.69
CA LEU A 200 -0.23 10.75 -4.95
C LEU A 200 1.29 10.67 -5.13
N VAL A 201 1.99 11.75 -4.82
CA VAL A 201 3.45 11.80 -4.82
C VAL A 201 3.96 11.96 -3.40
N LEU A 202 4.71 10.97 -2.93
CA LEU A 202 5.42 10.94 -1.67
C LEU A 202 6.82 11.54 -1.86
N PHE A 203 7.16 12.53 -1.06
CA PHE A 203 8.50 13.08 -0.91
C PHE A 203 9.02 12.74 0.48
N VAL A 204 10.23 12.19 0.53
CA VAL A 204 10.95 11.89 1.77
C VAL A 204 12.25 12.68 1.76
N ARG A 205 12.46 13.47 2.80
CA ARG A 205 13.73 14.11 3.11
C ARG A 205 14.30 13.47 4.37
N TYR A 206 15.54 13.02 4.28
CA TYR A 206 16.31 12.46 5.37
C TYR A 206 17.50 13.36 5.65
N GLU A 207 17.68 13.78 6.89
CA GLU A 207 18.85 14.52 7.35
C GLU A 207 19.72 13.63 8.21
N THR A 208 20.92 13.32 7.73
CA THR A 208 21.87 12.45 8.40
C THR A 208 22.41 13.10 9.69
N PRO A 209 22.99 12.34 10.64
CA PRO A 209 23.59 12.91 11.85
C PRO A 209 24.68 13.96 11.59
N ASP A 210 25.35 13.88 10.44
CA ASP A 210 26.34 14.86 9.98
C ASP A 210 25.73 16.05 9.20
N GLY A 211 24.39 16.16 9.16
CA GLY A 211 23.65 17.31 8.60
C GLY A 211 23.45 17.28 7.08
N ARG A 212 23.80 16.17 6.41
CA ARG A 212 23.55 16.03 4.97
C ARG A 212 22.08 15.71 4.71
N LYS A 213 21.54 16.34 3.67
CA LYS A 213 20.15 16.14 3.25
C LYS A 213 20.10 15.22 2.04
N ILE A 214 19.30 14.18 2.15
CA ILE A 214 19.06 13.17 1.13
C ILE A 214 17.56 13.17 0.85
N GLU A 215 17.18 13.27 -0.42
CA GLU A 215 15.78 13.36 -0.83
C GLU A 215 15.43 12.26 -1.81
N GLN A 216 14.23 11.70 -1.65
CA GLN A 216 13.69 10.68 -2.54
C GLN A 216 12.22 10.98 -2.80
N LYS A 217 11.77 10.71 -4.02
CA LYS A 217 10.36 10.81 -4.40
C LYS A 217 9.82 9.48 -4.89
N LYS A 218 8.54 9.22 -4.66
CA LYS A 218 7.84 8.03 -5.13
C LYS A 218 6.37 8.36 -5.43
N GLU A 219 5.85 7.88 -6.56
CA GLU A 219 4.41 7.83 -6.77
C GLU A 219 3.81 6.67 -5.96
N ILE A 220 2.75 6.95 -5.21
CA ILE A 220 2.02 5.96 -4.41
C ILE A 220 0.57 5.92 -4.85
N ARG A 221 -0.05 4.76 -4.68
CA ARG A 221 -1.49 4.57 -4.87
C ARG A 221 -2.16 4.27 -3.55
N VAL A 222 -3.34 4.83 -3.37
CA VAL A 222 -4.20 4.67 -2.19
C VAL A 222 -5.62 4.35 -2.64
N LYS A 223 -6.35 3.58 -1.86
CA LYS A 223 -7.76 3.25 -2.08
C LYS A 223 -8.62 4.28 -1.37
N LEU A 224 -9.55 4.88 -2.10
CA LEU A 224 -10.54 5.76 -1.52
C LEU A 224 -11.77 4.95 -1.08
N PRO A 225 -12.48 5.37 -0.02
CA PRO A 225 -13.73 4.76 0.35
C PRO A 225 -14.71 4.93 -0.79
N LEU A 226 -15.51 3.89 -1.05
CA LEU A 226 -16.61 3.98 -2.01
C LEU A 226 -17.57 5.07 -1.52
N LYS A 227 -17.63 6.19 -2.25
CA LYS A 227 -18.71 7.16 -2.08
C LYS A 227 -19.99 6.49 -2.57
N ILE A 228 -20.70 5.80 -1.67
CA ILE A 228 -22.07 5.38 -1.93
C ILE A 228 -22.86 6.69 -2.04
N SER A 229 -23.06 7.13 -3.28
CA SER A 229 -23.91 8.27 -3.56
C SER A 229 -25.28 7.98 -2.96
N SER A 230 -25.70 8.74 -1.95
CA SER A 230 -27.07 8.77 -1.40
C SER A 230 -28.08 9.35 -2.41
N ARG A 231 -27.96 8.97 -3.69
CA ARG A 231 -28.74 9.48 -4.83
C ARG A 231 -29.55 8.40 -5.53
N TRP A 232 -29.83 7.30 -4.83
CA TRP A 232 -30.76 6.27 -5.28
C TRP A 232 -31.76 5.95 -4.17
N THR A 233 -32.84 6.72 -4.12
CA THR A 233 -34.13 6.18 -3.69
C THR A 233 -34.92 5.98 -4.99
N PRO A 234 -35.07 4.74 -5.51
CA PRO A 234 -36.02 4.51 -6.57
C PRO A 234 -37.39 4.78 -5.96
N ALA A 235 -38.20 5.58 -6.66
CA ALA A 235 -39.56 5.87 -6.30
C ALA A 235 -40.30 4.57 -5.95
N MET A 236 -40.62 4.36 -4.67
CA MET A 236 -41.82 3.62 -4.31
C MET A 236 -42.99 4.53 -4.68
N GLN A 237 -43.31 4.53 -5.97
CA GLN A 237 -44.55 5.09 -6.47
C GLN A 237 -45.67 4.13 -6.03
N GLU A 238 -46.30 4.50 -4.92
CA GLU A 238 -47.71 4.28 -4.60
C GLU A 238 -48.34 2.96 -5.09
N LEU A 239 -48.30 1.94 -4.22
CA LEU A 239 -49.44 1.02 -4.11
C LEU A 239 -50.34 1.53 -2.98
N GLN A 240 -51.05 2.64 -3.22
CA GLN A 240 -52.22 2.96 -2.40
C GLN A 240 -53.35 2.00 -2.80
N PRO A 241 -53.91 1.19 -1.88
CA PRO A 241 -55.08 0.39 -2.18
C PRO A 241 -56.26 1.30 -2.45
N ARG A 242 -56.84 1.20 -3.66
CA ARG A 242 -58.14 1.76 -4.02
C ARG A 242 -59.21 1.27 -3.03
N MET A 243 -59.50 2.06 -2.00
CA MET A 243 -60.75 1.96 -1.26
C MET A 243 -61.73 2.98 -1.80
N THR A 244 -62.76 2.43 -2.43
CA THR A 244 -63.95 3.08 -2.98
C THR A 244 -64.59 4.00 -1.95
N GLN A 245 -64.74 5.30 -2.25
CA GLN A 245 -65.74 6.15 -1.60
C GLN A 245 -66.67 6.77 -2.63
N ALA A 246 -67.96 6.59 -2.35
CA ALA A 246 -69.13 6.95 -3.14
C ALA A 246 -69.37 8.49 -3.17
N PRO A 247 -70.23 8.99 -4.09
CA PRO A 247 -70.25 10.40 -4.44
C PRO A 247 -71.09 11.24 -3.46
N ARG A 248 -70.65 12.47 -3.18
CA ARG A 248 -71.51 13.51 -2.60
C ARG A 248 -71.37 14.83 -3.37
N VAL A 249 -72.39 15.04 -4.19
CA VAL A 249 -73.17 16.26 -4.53
C VAL A 249 -72.57 17.64 -4.19
N ASN A 250 -72.55 18.48 -5.25
CA ASN A 250 -72.31 19.92 -5.35
C ASN A 250 -72.98 20.83 -4.31
N VAL A 251 -72.29 21.92 -3.96
CA VAL A 251 -72.86 23.28 -3.80
C VAL A 251 -71.80 24.34 -4.21
N PRO A 252 -72.15 25.38 -5.02
CA PRO A 252 -71.24 26.49 -5.37
C PRO A 252 -71.64 27.82 -4.70
N SER A 253 -70.67 28.70 -4.44
CA SER A 253 -70.78 30.19 -4.30
C SER A 253 -69.38 30.76 -4.00
N THR A 254 -68.64 31.38 -4.93
CA THR A 254 -68.64 32.79 -5.44
C THR A 254 -68.00 33.86 -4.55
N LEU A 255 -66.98 34.51 -5.14
CA LEU A 255 -66.49 35.92 -4.98
C LEU A 255 -65.82 36.22 -3.62
N ASP A 256 -64.75 37.03 -3.47
CA ASP A 256 -64.44 38.27 -4.15
C ASP A 256 -63.00 38.79 -3.84
N LEU A 257 -62.47 39.60 -4.76
CA LEU A 257 -61.54 40.75 -4.67
C LEU A 257 -60.36 40.84 -3.67
N SER A 258 -59.16 40.90 -4.27
CA SER A 258 -58.23 42.06 -4.31
C SER A 258 -56.83 41.96 -3.66
N PRO A 259 -55.84 42.68 -4.26
CA PRO A 259 -54.40 42.51 -4.01
C PRO A 259 -53.76 43.72 -3.29
N GLU A 260 -52.65 43.54 -2.57
CA GLU A 260 -51.76 44.67 -2.28
C GLU A 260 -50.30 44.23 -2.03
N GLU A 261 -49.41 44.91 -2.76
CA GLU A 261 -47.96 44.88 -2.67
C GLU A 261 -47.44 45.42 -1.34
N ALA A 262 -46.31 44.89 -0.86
CA ALA A 262 -45.29 45.73 -0.22
C ALA A 262 -43.92 45.03 -0.21
N SER A 263 -43.02 45.58 -1.01
CA SER A 263 -41.59 45.32 -1.02
C SER A 263 -40.92 45.69 0.30
N ALA A 264 -40.05 44.80 0.83
CA ALA A 264 -38.98 45.18 1.75
C ALA A 264 -37.83 44.14 1.72
N THR A 265 -36.75 44.47 1.01
CA THR A 265 -35.37 44.05 1.33
C THR A 265 -34.74 45.17 2.18
N PRO A 266 -33.54 45.04 2.81
CA PRO A 266 -32.70 43.88 3.14
C PRO A 266 -32.21 43.88 4.62
N ALA A 267 -31.72 42.76 5.14
CA ALA A 267 -30.79 42.79 6.29
C ALA A 267 -29.88 41.56 6.30
N ALA A 268 -28.59 41.84 6.07
CA ALA A 268 -27.48 40.93 6.22
C ALA A 268 -27.29 40.51 7.69
N ARG A 269 -26.97 39.23 7.93
CA ARG A 269 -26.08 38.82 9.02
C ARG A 269 -25.15 37.72 8.53
N THR A 270 -23.91 38.15 8.32
CA THR A 270 -22.68 37.38 8.21
C THR A 270 -22.51 36.45 9.41
N ALA A 271 -22.29 35.16 9.15
CA ALA A 271 -21.82 34.21 10.15
C ALA A 271 -20.31 34.02 9.98
N THR A 272 -19.59 34.37 11.03
CA THR A 272 -18.15 34.42 11.20
C THR A 272 -17.52 33.02 11.20
N ALA A 273 -16.46 32.83 10.41
CA ALA A 273 -15.62 31.63 10.45
C ALA A 273 -14.59 31.72 11.60
N PRO A 274 -14.24 30.61 12.28
CA PRO A 274 -13.22 30.62 13.33
C PRO A 274 -11.80 30.67 12.74
N GLU A 275 -11.04 31.64 13.24
CA GLU A 275 -9.63 31.96 12.94
C GLU A 275 -8.68 31.02 13.72
N TRP A 276 -7.78 30.32 13.02
CA TRP A 276 -6.75 29.46 13.61
C TRP A 276 -5.38 30.19 13.67
N LYS A 277 -4.66 30.04 14.79
CA LYS A 277 -3.31 30.60 15.03
C LYS A 277 -2.28 29.48 15.23
N PRO A 278 -1.07 29.57 14.64
CA PRO A 278 0.01 28.62 14.91
C PRO A 278 0.81 29.03 16.15
N TYR A 279 1.15 28.06 17.00
CA TYR A 279 2.09 28.24 18.11
C TYR A 279 3.54 28.18 17.61
N ARG A 280 4.36 29.07 18.19
CA ARG A 280 5.82 29.11 18.08
C ARG A 280 6.47 28.06 18.95
#